data_AF-A0A971TFU5-F1
#
_entry.id   AF-A0A971TFU5-F1
#
_cell.length_a   1.000
_cell.length_b   1.000
_cell.length_c   1.000
_cell.angle_alpha   90.00
_cell.angle_beta   90.00
_cell.angle_gamma   90.00
#
_symmetry.space_group_name_H-M   'P 1'
#
loop_
_entity.id
_entity.type
_entity.pdbx_description
1 polymer ?
#
loop_
_entity_poly.entity_id
_entity_poly.type
_entity_poly.pdbx_seq_one_letter_code
_entity_poly.pdbx_strand_id
1 'polypeptide(L)'
;VKVRRGHAAGEYDYDISPYVMGWIIGIEWYPNMVENTNIKNPQDKPYSGRFFHTKESSAFENWLAQRMDHLITYEFEKYGWQRPVSFTNWPSTDLLTHPAEPLDVEDLVGIDPNHIYSNNEMKCGYFASYHVYPYYPDFMNFEEKYLNYKDHRGKENSYAAYLHELKKAHNMPVLIAEFGVPSSRGMTHENPFGRNQGRLSEKDQGRINAGLFEDIVQQNYMGGLLFSWQDEWFKRTWNTMELDNPDRRPYWSNQQTSEQHFGLLSFETHTLPLDGKKAKYLEAGISPLYQSDKKSNPLLQAVYMGQDESYIYFRIEFNEQQGLLNSDNIRTMILMDTIEGQGNQNLPGNIKIRCETGIDFAIDISSKPEENRIWVDSYYDPFYYQYGYQMKYLNEQSALSKNSGVYHPIRLALCRPMVIPSTGQKVPFSYYETGVLHKGNGSPFSDNYNSLADYIINQEENALELRIPWQLLNFKDPGQKEVLGDLWQGGLASSQKILGIRVAILAQQGEKVYTFPITQQDQINVQDMAVFAWKDWDLPEYKERLKQSYYIMKDLFHKEF
;
A
#
# COMPACT_ATOMS: atom_id res chain seq x y z
N VAL A 1 10.12 -27.69 -21.50
CA VAL A 1 11.48 -27.26 -21.04
C VAL A 1 11.69 -27.76 -19.60
N LYS A 2 12.84 -28.32 -19.21
CA LYS A 2 13.07 -28.73 -17.81
C LYS A 2 13.07 -27.50 -16.91
N VAL A 3 12.20 -27.49 -15.89
CA VAL A 3 12.15 -26.40 -14.90
C VAL A 3 13.48 -26.31 -14.16
N ARG A 4 14.09 -25.11 -14.16
CA ARG A 4 15.31 -24.79 -13.43
C ARG A 4 15.04 -23.56 -12.56
N ARG A 5 15.34 -23.65 -11.26
CA ARG A 5 15.17 -22.52 -10.33
C ARG A 5 15.87 -21.27 -10.89
N GLY A 6 15.19 -20.13 -10.83
CA GLY A 6 15.68 -18.85 -11.35
C GLY A 6 15.59 -18.69 -12.88
N HIS A 7 14.94 -19.60 -13.59
CA HIS A 7 14.70 -19.47 -15.04
C HIS A 7 13.22 -19.64 -15.35
N ALA A 8 12.72 -18.81 -16.26
CA ALA A 8 11.39 -18.97 -16.83
C ALA A 8 11.29 -20.34 -17.50
N ALA A 9 10.22 -21.07 -17.20
CA ALA A 9 9.90 -22.35 -17.79
C ALA A 9 8.37 -22.47 -17.90
N GLY A 10 7.92 -23.19 -18.91
CA GLY A 10 6.50 -23.41 -19.18
C GLY A 10 6.34 -24.18 -20.49
N GLU A 11 5.13 -24.71 -20.70
CA GLU A 11 4.66 -25.18 -22.00
C GLU A 11 3.71 -24.10 -22.53
N TYR A 12 3.97 -23.66 -23.77
CA TYR A 12 3.19 -22.61 -24.42
C TYR A 12 2.47 -23.27 -25.61
N ASP A 13 1.23 -23.68 -25.40
CA ASP A 13 0.47 -24.48 -26.38
C ASP A 13 -0.23 -23.62 -27.44
N TYR A 14 -0.18 -22.29 -27.30
CA TYR A 14 -0.85 -21.34 -28.19
C TYR A 14 0.18 -20.42 -28.87
N ASP A 15 0.07 -20.30 -30.19
CA ASP A 15 0.84 -19.33 -30.95
C ASP A 15 0.20 -17.94 -30.85
N ILE A 16 0.78 -17.10 -29.99
CA ILE A 16 0.36 -15.70 -29.82
C ILE A 16 1.10 -14.74 -30.76
N SER A 17 1.98 -15.23 -31.64
CA SER A 17 2.84 -14.41 -32.50
C SER A 17 2.07 -13.31 -33.25
N PRO A 18 0.89 -13.57 -33.86
CA PRO A 18 0.13 -12.52 -34.55
C PRO A 18 -0.32 -11.35 -33.64
N TYR A 19 -0.34 -11.55 -32.33
CA TYR A 19 -0.79 -10.57 -31.33
C TYR A 19 0.37 -9.86 -30.61
N VAL A 20 1.61 -10.30 -30.80
CA VAL A 20 2.79 -9.67 -30.18
C VAL A 20 3.14 -8.40 -30.95
N MET A 21 2.98 -7.24 -30.30
CA MET A 21 3.26 -5.92 -30.89
C MET A 21 4.74 -5.53 -30.86
N GLY A 22 5.53 -6.05 -29.92
CA GLY A 22 6.91 -5.65 -29.70
C GLY A 22 7.53 -6.34 -28.50
N TRP A 23 8.81 -6.08 -28.28
CA TRP A 23 9.59 -6.62 -27.18
C TRP A 23 10.13 -5.51 -26.29
N ILE A 24 9.96 -5.63 -24.98
CA ILE A 24 10.66 -4.80 -23.98
C ILE A 24 11.50 -5.75 -23.14
N ILE A 25 12.83 -5.62 -23.22
CA ILE A 25 13.75 -6.50 -22.49
C ILE A 25 14.13 -5.91 -21.13
N GLY A 26 14.28 -6.78 -20.13
CA GLY A 26 14.78 -6.40 -18.81
C GLY A 26 13.70 -6.05 -17.80
N ILE A 27 14.15 -5.39 -16.73
CA ILE A 27 13.37 -4.87 -15.61
C ILE A 27 14.00 -3.53 -15.20
N GLU A 28 13.51 -2.90 -14.14
CA GLU A 28 14.19 -1.76 -13.50
C GLU A 28 15.62 -2.14 -13.12
N TRP A 29 16.61 -1.50 -13.75
CA TRP A 29 18.01 -1.83 -13.58
C TRP A 29 18.54 -1.25 -12.27
N TYR A 30 19.09 -2.10 -11.42
CA TYR A 30 19.73 -1.63 -10.19
C TYR A 30 20.96 -0.76 -10.54
N PRO A 31 21.01 0.53 -10.13
CA PRO A 31 22.05 1.47 -10.59
C PRO A 31 23.48 0.98 -10.34
N ASN A 32 23.75 0.45 -9.14
CA ASN A 32 25.07 -0.12 -8.82
C ASN A 32 25.47 -1.29 -9.75
N MET A 33 24.53 -2.06 -10.28
CA MET A 33 24.84 -3.16 -11.22
C MET A 33 25.25 -2.62 -12.60
N VAL A 34 24.58 -1.56 -13.06
CA VAL A 34 24.91 -0.85 -14.29
C VAL A 34 26.29 -0.23 -14.18
N GLU A 35 26.54 0.54 -13.11
CA GLU A 35 27.83 1.20 -12.86
C GLU A 35 28.97 0.17 -12.77
N ASN A 36 28.79 -0.90 -11.98
CA ASN A 36 29.80 -1.95 -11.86
C ASN A 36 30.09 -2.66 -13.19
N THR A 37 29.09 -2.81 -14.05
CA THR A 37 29.28 -3.38 -15.40
C THR A 37 30.16 -2.46 -16.23
N ASN A 38 29.92 -1.15 -16.18
CA ASN A 38 30.72 -0.15 -16.88
C ASN A 38 32.17 -0.11 -16.36
N ILE A 39 32.36 -0.06 -15.04
CA ILE A 39 33.69 -0.02 -14.39
C ILE A 39 34.51 -1.28 -14.70
N LYS A 40 33.89 -2.46 -14.71
CA LYS A 40 34.60 -3.73 -14.95
C LYS A 40 34.95 -3.97 -16.42
N ASN A 41 34.35 -3.24 -17.34
CA ASN A 41 34.55 -3.41 -18.77
C ASN A 41 34.95 -2.09 -19.47
N PRO A 42 35.98 -1.36 -19.00
CA PRO A 42 36.31 -0.03 -19.51
C PRO A 42 36.95 -0.06 -20.91
N GLN A 43 37.37 -1.25 -21.35
CA GLN A 43 37.96 -1.48 -22.67
C GLN A 43 36.92 -1.97 -23.69
N ASP A 44 35.66 -2.07 -23.29
CA ASP A 44 34.60 -2.51 -24.18
C ASP A 44 34.41 -1.50 -25.30
N LYS A 45 34.31 -2.01 -26.53
CA LYS A 45 34.23 -1.18 -27.74
C LYS A 45 32.77 -1.04 -28.14
N PRO A 46 32.39 0.06 -28.82
CA PRO A 46 31.05 0.18 -29.39
C PRO A 46 30.64 -1.09 -30.16
N TYR A 47 29.46 -1.60 -29.85
CA TYR A 47 28.91 -2.81 -30.43
C TYR A 47 28.53 -2.57 -31.90
N SER A 48 28.77 -3.57 -32.75
CA SER A 48 28.38 -3.57 -34.15
C SER A 48 27.82 -4.94 -34.52
N GLY A 49 26.49 -5.03 -34.48
CA GLY A 49 25.71 -6.21 -34.83
C GLY A 49 25.03 -6.08 -36.19
N ARG A 50 24.10 -7.00 -36.46
CA ARG A 50 23.36 -7.04 -37.72
C ARG A 50 22.26 -5.97 -37.78
N PHE A 51 21.46 -5.89 -36.73
CA PHE A 51 20.31 -4.99 -36.59
C PHE A 51 20.64 -3.75 -35.77
N PHE A 52 21.60 -3.80 -34.85
CA PHE A 52 21.96 -2.69 -33.99
C PHE A 52 23.46 -2.41 -33.96
N HIS A 53 23.82 -1.14 -33.76
CA HIS A 53 25.17 -0.71 -33.39
C HIS A 53 25.09 0.38 -32.32
N THR A 54 26.20 0.64 -31.63
CA THR A 54 26.28 1.72 -30.63
C THR A 54 27.33 2.76 -30.97
N LYS A 55 27.18 3.96 -30.39
CA LYS A 55 28.16 5.06 -30.46
C LYS A 55 28.19 5.77 -29.12
N GLU A 56 29.38 6.22 -28.69
CA GLU A 56 29.59 6.95 -27.43
C GLU A 56 28.98 6.24 -26.21
N SER A 57 28.92 4.90 -26.28
CA SER A 57 28.16 4.06 -25.36
C SER A 57 28.98 3.50 -24.22
N SER A 58 28.29 3.24 -23.12
CA SER A 58 28.81 2.47 -21.98
C SER A 58 28.84 0.96 -22.29
N ALA A 59 29.60 0.20 -21.50
CA ALA A 59 29.66 -1.25 -21.64
C ALA A 59 28.28 -1.92 -21.40
N PHE A 60 27.48 -1.35 -20.49
CA PHE A 60 26.12 -1.82 -20.25
C PHE A 60 25.20 -1.59 -21.45
N GLU A 61 25.30 -0.42 -22.10
CA GLU A 61 24.55 -0.12 -23.33
C GLU A 61 24.99 -1.01 -24.50
N ASN A 62 26.29 -1.31 -24.63
CA ASN A 62 26.78 -2.30 -25.61
C ASN A 62 26.16 -3.68 -25.37
N TRP A 63 26.08 -4.10 -24.11
CA TRP A 63 25.45 -5.36 -23.74
C TRP A 63 23.96 -5.37 -24.09
N LEU A 64 23.22 -4.29 -23.80
CA LEU A 64 21.81 -4.14 -24.19
C LEU A 64 21.62 -4.23 -25.71
N ALA A 65 22.44 -3.50 -26.48
CA ALA A 65 22.41 -3.57 -27.94
C ALA A 65 22.65 -5.01 -28.45
N GLN A 66 23.62 -5.71 -27.85
CA GLN A 66 23.87 -7.12 -28.18
C GLN A 66 22.70 -8.04 -27.83
N ARG A 67 22.00 -7.81 -26.71
CA ARG A 67 20.81 -8.60 -26.34
C ARG A 67 19.65 -8.38 -27.30
N MET A 68 19.39 -7.13 -27.69
CA MET A 68 18.37 -6.80 -28.69
C MET A 68 18.72 -7.39 -30.07
N ASP A 69 19.98 -7.27 -30.50
CA ASP A 69 20.45 -7.83 -31.77
C ASP A 69 20.31 -9.36 -31.82
N HIS A 70 20.62 -10.04 -30.71
CA HIS A 70 20.43 -11.47 -30.57
C HIS A 70 18.96 -11.88 -30.67
N LEU A 71 18.07 -11.18 -29.94
CA LEU A 71 16.63 -11.43 -29.95
C LEU A 71 16.07 -11.32 -31.38
N ILE A 72 16.34 -10.20 -32.05
CA ILE A 72 15.83 -9.94 -33.40
C ILE A 72 16.46 -10.88 -34.42
N THR A 73 17.75 -11.21 -34.30
CA THR A 73 18.39 -12.21 -35.16
C THR A 73 17.72 -13.56 -35.03
N TYR A 74 17.42 -14.00 -33.80
CA TYR A 74 16.73 -15.26 -33.57
C TYR A 74 15.32 -15.26 -34.18
N GLU A 75 14.53 -14.21 -33.92
CA GLU A 75 13.18 -14.07 -34.46
C GLU A 75 13.17 -14.06 -36.00
N PHE A 76 14.10 -13.33 -36.60
CA PHE A 76 14.24 -13.21 -38.05
C PHE A 76 14.67 -14.52 -38.70
N GLU A 77 15.71 -15.18 -38.19
CA GLU A 77 16.24 -16.39 -38.81
C GLU A 77 15.35 -17.62 -38.60
N LYS A 78 14.63 -17.69 -37.47
CA LYS A 78 13.76 -18.84 -37.17
C LYS A 78 12.37 -18.71 -37.73
N TYR A 79 11.81 -17.50 -37.71
CA TYR A 79 10.40 -17.30 -38.04
C TYR A 79 10.21 -16.40 -39.26
N GLY A 80 11.23 -15.64 -39.67
CA GLY A 80 11.10 -14.66 -40.75
C GLY A 80 10.37 -13.38 -40.32
N TRP A 81 10.31 -13.10 -39.02
CA TRP A 81 9.61 -11.94 -38.46
C TRP A 81 10.60 -10.96 -37.83
N GLN A 82 10.19 -9.70 -37.75
CA GLN A 82 10.80 -8.69 -36.90
C GLN A 82 9.69 -7.95 -36.18
N ARG A 83 9.96 -7.48 -34.97
CA ARG A 83 9.05 -6.62 -34.19
C ARG A 83 9.81 -5.43 -33.60
N PRO A 84 9.13 -4.30 -33.34
CA PRO A 84 9.73 -3.21 -32.59
C PRO A 84 10.31 -3.72 -31.26
N VAL A 85 11.48 -3.23 -30.88
CA VAL A 85 12.17 -3.64 -29.65
C VAL A 85 12.56 -2.43 -28.81
N SER A 86 12.61 -2.64 -27.50
CA SER A 86 13.06 -1.70 -26.48
C SER A 86 13.68 -2.47 -25.31
N PHE A 87 14.21 -1.74 -24.34
CA PHE A 87 14.55 -2.24 -23.02
C PHE A 87 13.92 -1.33 -21.96
N THR A 88 13.60 -1.90 -20.80
CA THR A 88 13.06 -1.15 -19.66
C THR A 88 14.11 -0.16 -19.16
N ASN A 89 13.72 1.07 -18.94
CA ASN A 89 14.46 2.05 -18.15
C ASN A 89 13.51 2.65 -17.09
N TRP A 90 14.05 3.40 -16.16
CA TRP A 90 13.30 4.07 -15.10
C TRP A 90 14.09 5.30 -14.62
N PRO A 91 13.46 6.25 -13.90
CA PRO A 91 14.08 7.54 -13.57
C PRO A 91 15.47 7.42 -12.92
N SER A 92 15.70 6.40 -12.11
CA SER A 92 16.96 6.22 -11.38
C SER A 92 18.17 5.86 -12.25
N THR A 93 17.93 5.46 -13.49
CA THR A 93 18.99 5.19 -14.50
C THR A 93 18.67 5.89 -15.82
N ASP A 94 17.87 6.95 -15.79
CA ASP A 94 17.56 7.70 -17.00
C ASP A 94 18.79 8.49 -17.52
N LEU A 95 18.62 9.15 -18.66
CA LEU A 95 19.71 9.91 -19.29
C LEU A 95 19.82 11.37 -18.80
N LEU A 96 18.98 11.77 -17.86
CA LEU A 96 18.95 13.12 -17.33
C LEU A 96 19.93 13.22 -16.15
N THR A 97 20.01 14.41 -15.55
CA THR A 97 20.74 14.64 -14.32
C THR A 97 19.80 15.33 -13.36
N HIS A 98 19.79 14.90 -12.11
CA HIS A 98 18.80 15.32 -11.12
C HIS A 98 19.49 15.92 -9.89
N PRO A 99 19.93 17.20 -9.93
CA PRO A 99 20.69 17.81 -8.83
C PRO A 99 19.98 17.86 -7.47
N ALA A 100 18.65 17.67 -7.46
CA ALA A 100 17.84 17.63 -6.25
C ALA A 100 17.72 16.21 -5.65
N GLU A 101 18.19 15.16 -6.32
CA GLU A 101 18.08 13.78 -5.84
C GLU A 101 18.99 13.54 -4.62
N PRO A 102 18.43 13.30 -3.43
CA PRO A 102 19.21 13.09 -2.20
C PRO A 102 19.88 11.72 -2.09
N LEU A 103 19.40 10.70 -2.81
CA LEU A 103 19.96 9.36 -2.77
C LEU A 103 20.92 9.18 -3.93
N ASP A 104 22.23 9.18 -3.65
CA ASP A 104 23.28 9.05 -4.68
C ASP A 104 23.04 7.87 -5.64
N VAL A 105 22.45 6.78 -5.15
CA VAL A 105 22.14 5.59 -5.96
C VAL A 105 21.10 5.87 -7.04
N GLU A 106 20.18 6.81 -6.82
CA GLU A 106 19.06 7.15 -7.72
C GLU A 106 19.45 8.14 -8.83
N ASP A 107 20.67 8.69 -8.82
CA ASP A 107 21.24 9.50 -9.92
C ASP A 107 22.71 9.08 -10.19
N LEU A 108 23.04 7.80 -9.92
CA LEU A 108 24.41 7.29 -9.94
C LEU A 108 24.97 7.10 -11.35
N VAL A 109 24.14 6.59 -12.26
CA VAL A 109 24.56 6.17 -13.59
C VAL A 109 23.38 6.22 -14.56
N GLY A 110 23.59 6.82 -15.72
CA GLY A 110 22.61 6.86 -16.79
C GLY A 110 22.73 5.68 -17.75
N ILE A 111 21.59 5.25 -18.27
CA ILE A 111 21.47 4.41 -19.46
C ILE A 111 20.80 5.29 -20.52
N ASP A 112 21.50 5.61 -21.60
CA ASP A 112 20.99 6.44 -22.70
C ASP A 112 20.59 5.58 -23.91
N PRO A 113 19.28 5.36 -24.14
CA PRO A 113 18.77 4.72 -25.35
C PRO A 113 19.28 5.32 -26.66
N ASN A 114 19.60 6.63 -26.70
CA ASN A 114 20.07 7.34 -27.88
C ASN A 114 21.48 6.91 -28.32
N HIS A 115 22.24 6.21 -27.48
CA HIS A 115 23.53 5.62 -27.86
C HIS A 115 23.39 4.37 -28.74
N ILE A 116 22.19 3.80 -28.88
CA ILE A 116 21.91 2.61 -29.68
C ILE A 116 21.17 2.98 -30.97
N TYR A 117 21.68 2.49 -32.10
CA TYR A 117 21.22 2.84 -33.43
C TYR A 117 20.76 1.59 -34.19
N SER A 118 19.61 1.69 -34.85
CA SER A 118 19.12 0.65 -35.77
C SER A 118 19.89 0.69 -37.10
N ASN A 119 20.27 -0.47 -37.61
CA ASN A 119 20.84 -0.67 -38.93
C ASN A 119 19.74 -0.82 -40.00
N ASN A 120 20.14 -0.75 -41.27
CA ASN A 120 19.23 -0.85 -42.41
C ASN A 120 18.39 -2.16 -42.43
N GLU A 121 18.88 -3.25 -41.85
CA GLU A 121 18.14 -4.51 -41.78
C GLU A 121 17.00 -4.50 -40.75
N MET A 122 17.03 -3.61 -39.76
CA MET A 122 15.97 -3.46 -38.77
C MET A 122 14.84 -2.61 -39.36
N LYS A 123 13.74 -3.25 -39.75
CA LYS A 123 12.61 -2.58 -40.42
C LYS A 123 11.50 -2.17 -39.47
N CYS A 124 11.40 -2.80 -38.30
CA CYS A 124 10.29 -2.62 -37.38
C CYS A 124 10.53 -1.55 -36.30
N GLY A 125 11.74 -0.99 -36.22
CA GLY A 125 12.06 0.15 -35.37
C GLY A 125 12.50 -0.20 -33.95
N TYR A 126 12.95 0.84 -33.25
CA TYR A 126 13.47 0.82 -31.89
C TYR A 126 12.92 2.05 -31.15
N PHE A 127 12.55 1.86 -29.89
CA PHE A 127 11.94 2.90 -29.06
C PHE A 127 12.47 2.84 -27.63
N ALA A 128 12.36 3.94 -26.90
CA ALA A 128 12.71 3.98 -25.48
C ALA A 128 11.49 3.67 -24.61
N SER A 129 11.68 3.00 -23.48
CA SER A 129 10.58 2.65 -22.58
C SER A 129 10.93 2.96 -21.12
N TYR A 130 10.03 3.64 -20.41
CA TYR A 130 10.26 4.08 -19.03
C TYR A 130 9.11 3.70 -18.10
N HIS A 131 9.45 3.21 -16.90
CA HIS A 131 8.51 3.11 -15.78
C HIS A 131 8.54 4.45 -15.03
N VAL A 132 7.46 5.21 -15.04
CA VAL A 132 7.44 6.56 -14.45
C VAL A 132 6.24 6.73 -13.54
N TYR A 133 6.52 6.97 -12.26
CA TYR A 133 5.54 7.16 -11.21
C TYR A 133 5.59 8.61 -10.69
N PRO A 134 4.47 9.20 -10.23
CA PRO A 134 4.43 10.63 -9.91
C PRO A 134 5.06 11.01 -8.57
N TYR A 135 5.45 10.04 -7.74
CA TYR A 135 5.86 10.24 -6.36
C TYR A 135 7.32 9.85 -6.08
N TYR A 136 8.02 9.22 -7.03
CA TYR A 136 9.38 8.69 -6.87
C TYR A 136 10.14 8.79 -8.21
N PRO A 137 11.47 9.04 -8.21
CA PRO A 137 12.36 9.32 -7.08
C PRO A 137 12.12 10.69 -6.42
N ASP A 138 12.91 11.01 -5.39
CA ASP A 138 12.71 12.20 -4.57
C ASP A 138 12.90 13.49 -5.35
N PHE A 139 13.74 13.51 -6.39
CA PHE A 139 13.88 14.68 -7.26
C PHE A 139 12.54 15.16 -7.86
N MET A 140 11.58 14.25 -8.09
CA MET A 140 10.23 14.59 -8.60
C MET A 140 9.46 15.51 -7.65
N ASN A 141 9.80 15.48 -6.37
CA ASN A 141 9.12 16.21 -5.31
C ASN A 141 9.95 17.39 -4.76
N PHE A 142 11.22 17.53 -5.14
CA PHE A 142 12.12 18.56 -4.62
C PHE A 142 12.78 19.44 -5.68
N GLU A 143 12.78 19.03 -6.95
CA GLU A 143 13.39 19.83 -8.00
C GLU A 143 12.50 21.04 -8.35
N GLU A 144 13.01 22.24 -8.14
CA GLU A 144 12.26 23.50 -8.24
C GLU A 144 11.63 23.71 -9.63
N LYS A 145 12.33 23.33 -10.70
CA LYS A 145 11.79 23.41 -12.08
C LYS A 145 10.59 22.50 -12.28
N TYR A 146 10.53 21.35 -11.57
CA TYR A 146 9.40 20.42 -11.66
C TYR A 146 8.22 20.90 -10.81
N LEU A 147 8.48 21.42 -9.61
CA LEU A 147 7.43 21.95 -8.73
C LEU A 147 6.72 23.17 -9.32
N ASN A 148 7.42 24.00 -10.08
CA ASN A 148 6.85 25.20 -10.70
C ASN A 148 6.29 24.98 -12.13
N TYR A 149 6.44 23.77 -12.68
CA TYR A 149 5.96 23.47 -14.03
C TYR A 149 4.43 23.41 -14.06
N LYS A 150 3.82 24.11 -15.02
CA LYS A 150 2.38 24.05 -15.25
C LYS A 150 2.06 23.17 -16.44
N ASP A 151 1.20 22.18 -16.21
CA ASP A 151 0.74 21.29 -17.27
C ASP A 151 -0.22 21.98 -18.26
N HIS A 152 -0.68 21.21 -19.25
CA HIS A 152 -1.64 21.64 -20.25
C HIS A 152 -3.00 22.10 -19.67
N ARG A 153 -3.27 21.83 -18.38
CA ARG A 153 -4.46 22.25 -17.63
C ARG A 153 -4.19 23.49 -16.77
N GLY A 154 -2.98 24.05 -16.81
CA GLY A 154 -2.55 25.21 -16.05
C GLY A 154 -2.25 24.93 -14.57
N LYS A 155 -2.13 23.65 -14.17
CA LYS A 155 -1.89 23.23 -12.79
C LYS A 155 -0.43 22.82 -12.58
N GLU A 156 0.08 23.02 -11.38
CA GLU A 156 1.40 22.52 -10.98
C GLU A 156 1.44 21.00 -11.05
N ASN A 157 2.46 20.47 -11.72
CA ASN A 157 2.53 19.04 -12.06
C ASN A 157 3.97 18.60 -12.33
N SER A 158 4.63 18.08 -11.31
CA SER A 158 6.01 17.57 -11.43
C SER A 158 6.12 16.37 -12.37
N TYR A 159 5.11 15.50 -12.42
CA TYR A 159 5.08 14.37 -13.36
C TYR A 159 5.10 14.85 -14.81
N ALA A 160 4.25 15.82 -15.17
CA ALA A 160 4.25 16.40 -16.52
C ALA A 160 5.56 17.15 -16.84
N ALA A 161 6.20 17.75 -15.84
CA ALA A 161 7.49 18.42 -15.98
C ALA A 161 8.60 17.43 -16.38
N TYR A 162 8.67 16.31 -15.66
CA TYR A 162 9.62 15.24 -15.95
C TYR A 162 9.37 14.63 -17.34
N LEU A 163 8.09 14.35 -17.68
CA LEU A 163 7.75 13.85 -19.01
C LEU A 163 8.20 14.83 -20.12
N HIS A 164 8.01 16.13 -19.93
CA HIS A 164 8.46 17.13 -20.90
C HIS A 164 9.99 17.12 -21.09
N GLU A 165 10.75 16.97 -20.02
CA GLU A 165 12.22 16.93 -20.06
C GLU A 165 12.74 15.63 -20.68
N LEU A 166 12.21 14.49 -20.22
CA LEU A 166 12.53 13.17 -20.75
C LEU A 166 12.24 13.10 -22.26
N LYS A 167 11.07 13.60 -22.70
CA LYS A 167 10.71 13.62 -24.12
C LYS A 167 11.69 14.43 -24.96
N LYS A 168 12.15 15.58 -24.46
CA LYS A 168 13.13 16.43 -25.14
C LYS A 168 14.50 15.79 -25.26
N ALA A 169 14.86 14.93 -24.33
CA ALA A 169 16.15 14.25 -24.30
C ALA A 169 16.23 13.08 -25.31
N HIS A 170 15.11 12.65 -25.90
CA HIS A 170 15.09 11.54 -26.85
C HIS A 170 14.99 11.96 -28.32
N ASN A 171 15.73 11.24 -29.17
CA ASN A 171 15.64 11.34 -30.63
C ASN A 171 14.76 10.25 -31.27
N MET A 172 14.09 9.44 -30.43
CA MET A 172 13.27 8.29 -30.82
C MET A 172 11.89 8.32 -30.15
N PRO A 173 10.93 7.50 -30.61
CA PRO A 173 9.67 7.30 -29.91
C PRO A 173 9.89 6.83 -28.48
N VAL A 174 9.07 7.33 -27.55
CA VAL A 174 9.15 7.00 -26.12
C VAL A 174 7.80 6.47 -25.66
N LEU A 175 7.81 5.32 -24.99
CA LEU A 175 6.66 4.70 -24.34
C LEU A 175 6.80 4.84 -22.82
N ILE A 176 5.75 5.27 -22.15
CA ILE A 176 5.68 5.09 -20.69
C ILE A 176 5.17 3.67 -20.44
N ALA A 177 6.09 2.76 -20.16
CA ALA A 177 5.80 1.33 -20.06
C ALA A 177 5.15 0.94 -18.73
N GLU A 178 5.28 1.79 -17.70
CA GLU A 178 4.48 1.68 -16.48
C GLU A 178 4.18 3.09 -15.94
N PHE A 179 2.95 3.30 -15.49
CA PHE A 179 2.54 4.44 -14.67
C PHE A 179 1.35 4.04 -13.80
N GLY A 180 1.13 4.75 -12.70
CA GLY A 180 -0.09 4.60 -11.90
C GLY A 180 0.08 5.07 -10.46
N VAL A 181 -1.01 4.99 -9.70
CA VAL A 181 -1.01 5.11 -8.23
C VAL A 181 -1.85 3.98 -7.61
N PRO A 182 -1.57 3.54 -6.38
CA PRO A 182 -2.34 2.48 -5.73
C PRO A 182 -3.56 3.01 -4.98
N SER A 183 -4.59 2.17 -4.82
CA SER A 183 -5.82 2.46 -4.05
C SER A 183 -5.77 1.93 -2.60
N SER A 184 -4.58 1.83 -2.02
CA SER A 184 -4.38 1.28 -0.67
C SER A 184 -4.87 2.22 0.43
N ARG A 185 -5.20 1.66 1.60
CA ARG A 185 -5.46 2.45 2.81
C ARG A 185 -4.18 3.10 3.36
N GLY A 186 -3.06 2.35 3.36
CA GLY A 186 -1.75 2.86 3.77
C GLY A 186 -1.09 3.75 2.71
N MET A 187 -0.13 4.58 3.13
CA MET A 187 0.66 5.46 2.27
C MET A 187 2.16 5.17 2.45
N THR A 188 2.90 5.18 1.34
CA THR A 188 4.36 4.95 1.34
C THR A 188 5.15 6.21 1.01
N HIS A 189 4.69 6.99 0.03
CA HIS A 189 5.27 8.29 -0.32
C HIS A 189 4.17 9.32 -0.53
N GLU A 190 4.46 10.55 -0.10
CA GLU A 190 3.62 11.72 -0.32
C GLU A 190 4.13 12.49 -1.54
N ASN A 191 3.22 12.93 -2.39
CA ASN A 191 3.50 13.82 -3.52
C ASN A 191 2.95 15.22 -3.22
N PRO A 192 3.68 16.31 -3.53
CA PRO A 192 3.26 17.68 -3.26
C PRO A 192 1.90 18.09 -3.86
N PHE A 193 1.43 17.37 -4.89
CA PHE A 193 0.18 17.66 -5.59
C PHE A 193 -0.90 16.58 -5.38
N GLY A 194 -0.73 15.73 -4.36
CA GLY A 194 -1.73 14.74 -3.95
C GLY A 194 -1.73 13.45 -4.77
N ARG A 195 -0.74 13.22 -5.63
CA ARG A 195 -0.56 11.96 -6.39
C ARG A 195 0.25 10.95 -5.59
N ASN A 196 -0.22 10.65 -4.38
CA ASN A 196 0.52 9.87 -3.39
C ASN A 196 0.67 8.40 -3.81
N GLN A 197 1.70 7.73 -3.27
CA GLN A 197 1.79 6.27 -3.32
C GLN A 197 0.94 5.69 -2.18
N GLY A 198 -0.37 5.67 -2.40
CA GLY A 198 -1.36 5.11 -1.48
C GLY A 198 -2.16 6.16 -0.72
N ARG A 199 -3.03 5.71 0.19
CA ARG A 199 -4.07 6.51 0.87
C ARG A 199 -4.97 7.23 -0.13
N LEU A 200 -5.39 6.49 -1.15
CA LEU A 200 -6.28 6.94 -2.21
C LEU A 200 -7.46 5.97 -2.31
N SER A 201 -8.68 6.49 -2.49
CA SER A 201 -9.80 5.62 -2.79
C SER A 201 -9.66 5.03 -4.21
N GLU A 202 -10.40 3.96 -4.53
CA GLU A 202 -10.44 3.43 -5.91
C GLU A 202 -10.86 4.51 -6.92
N LYS A 203 -11.76 5.40 -6.51
CA LYS A 203 -12.18 6.54 -7.33
C LYS A 203 -11.07 7.55 -7.55
N ASP A 204 -10.26 7.83 -6.51
CA ASP A 204 -9.13 8.74 -6.61
C ASP A 204 -8.01 8.14 -7.46
N GLN A 205 -7.73 6.84 -7.29
CA GLN A 205 -6.83 6.09 -8.17
C GLN A 205 -7.23 6.26 -9.64
N GLY A 206 -8.49 6.01 -9.99
CA GLY A 206 -8.96 6.15 -11.37
C GLY A 206 -8.81 7.57 -11.92
N ARG A 207 -9.14 8.58 -11.11
CA ARG A 207 -9.01 10.00 -11.50
C ARG A 207 -7.56 10.42 -11.70
N ILE A 208 -6.67 10.01 -10.80
CA ILE A 208 -5.23 10.33 -10.89
C ILE A 208 -4.62 9.61 -12.09
N ASN A 209 -4.88 8.30 -12.24
CA ASN A 209 -4.40 7.52 -13.37
C ASN A 209 -4.87 8.09 -14.71
N ALA A 210 -6.13 8.54 -14.81
CA ALA A 210 -6.61 9.22 -16.00
C ALA A 210 -5.85 10.52 -16.28
N GLY A 211 -5.60 11.33 -15.24
CA GLY A 211 -4.83 12.57 -15.36
C GLY A 211 -3.37 12.33 -15.78
N LEU A 212 -2.72 11.28 -15.28
CA LEU A 212 -1.38 10.85 -15.67
C LEU A 212 -1.35 10.43 -17.15
N PHE A 213 -2.32 9.64 -17.59
CA PHE A 213 -2.43 9.21 -18.99
C PHE A 213 -2.63 10.39 -19.94
N GLU A 214 -3.48 11.35 -19.56
CA GLU A 214 -3.63 12.60 -20.32
C GLU A 214 -2.31 13.37 -20.43
N ASP A 215 -1.50 13.45 -19.36
CA ASP A 215 -0.18 14.09 -19.42
C ASP A 215 0.76 13.39 -20.41
N ILE A 216 0.77 12.05 -20.43
CA ILE A 216 1.56 11.25 -21.38
C ILE A 216 1.17 11.55 -22.83
N VAL A 217 -0.13 11.55 -23.11
CA VAL A 217 -0.68 11.84 -24.45
C VAL A 217 -0.34 13.26 -24.89
N GLN A 218 -0.51 14.26 -24.02
CA GLN A 218 -0.26 15.67 -24.33
C GLN A 218 1.21 15.96 -24.65
N GLN A 219 2.14 15.18 -24.10
CA GLN A 219 3.56 15.26 -24.40
C GLN A 219 3.96 14.48 -25.69
N ASN A 220 3.00 13.94 -26.44
CA ASN A 220 3.22 13.18 -27.68
C ASN A 220 4.12 11.95 -27.50
N TYR A 221 3.93 11.22 -26.41
CA TYR A 221 4.50 9.88 -26.24
C TYR A 221 3.79 8.86 -27.14
N MET A 222 4.39 7.69 -27.34
CA MET A 222 3.76 6.57 -28.06
C MET A 222 2.49 6.05 -27.36
N GLY A 223 2.41 6.28 -26.05
CA GLY A 223 1.33 5.81 -25.20
C GLY A 223 1.83 5.61 -23.76
N GLY A 224 0.90 5.15 -22.92
CA GLY A 224 1.17 4.75 -21.54
C GLY A 224 0.54 3.39 -21.27
N LEU A 225 1.24 2.50 -20.56
CA LEU A 225 0.67 1.25 -20.06
C LEU A 225 0.43 1.40 -18.56
N LEU A 226 -0.84 1.28 -18.16
CA LEU A 226 -1.23 1.41 -16.76
C LEU A 226 -0.75 0.19 -15.97
N PHE A 227 0.03 0.44 -14.92
CA PHE A 227 0.37 -0.56 -13.92
C PHE A 227 -0.71 -0.55 -12.83
N SER A 228 -1.51 -1.60 -12.67
CA SER A 228 -1.53 -2.87 -13.42
C SER A 228 -2.96 -3.42 -13.60
N TRP A 229 -3.12 -4.57 -14.26
CA TRP A 229 -4.44 -5.18 -14.41
C TRP A 229 -5.05 -5.61 -13.07
N GLN A 230 -4.27 -6.26 -12.21
CA GLN A 230 -4.76 -6.90 -11.00
C GLN A 230 -3.87 -6.59 -9.79
N ASP A 231 -4.47 -6.63 -8.60
CA ASP A 231 -3.73 -6.48 -7.35
C ASP A 231 -2.73 -7.62 -7.15
N GLU A 232 -1.62 -7.31 -6.47
CA GLU A 232 -0.47 -8.20 -6.30
C GLU A 232 -0.09 -8.32 -4.81
N TRP A 233 -0.81 -9.17 -4.08
CA TRP A 233 -0.67 -9.30 -2.61
C TRP A 233 0.73 -9.71 -2.13
N PHE A 234 1.56 -10.29 -3.00
CA PHE A 234 2.95 -10.65 -2.64
C PHE A 234 3.90 -9.45 -2.55
N LYS A 235 3.50 -8.28 -3.07
CA LYS A 235 4.33 -7.07 -3.09
C LYS A 235 4.50 -6.47 -1.70
N ARG A 236 5.50 -5.61 -1.56
CA ARG A 236 5.97 -5.05 -0.29
C ARG A 236 6.44 -3.60 -0.46
N THR A 237 6.30 -2.79 0.59
CA THR A 237 6.84 -1.42 0.65
C THR A 237 7.86 -1.31 1.78
N TRP A 238 8.84 -0.41 1.64
CA TRP A 238 9.92 -0.24 2.61
C TRP A 238 9.44 0.08 4.03
N ASN A 239 8.28 0.73 4.16
CA ASN A 239 7.72 1.16 5.45
C ASN A 239 6.79 0.13 6.10
N THR A 240 6.52 -1.01 5.44
CA THR A 240 5.68 -2.10 5.99
C THR A 240 6.32 -3.50 5.91
N MET A 241 7.37 -3.69 5.10
CA MET A 241 7.95 -5.01 4.79
C MET A 241 8.53 -5.78 5.99
N GLU A 242 8.87 -5.09 7.09
CA GLU A 242 9.37 -5.69 8.33
C GLU A 242 8.23 -6.04 9.31
N LEU A 243 7.00 -5.60 9.01
CA LEU A 243 5.81 -5.77 9.86
C LEU A 243 4.94 -6.96 9.43
N ASP A 244 5.32 -7.68 8.38
CA ASP A 244 4.62 -8.86 7.87
C ASP A 244 5.52 -10.11 7.89
N ASN A 245 4.94 -11.28 7.60
CA ASN A 245 5.71 -12.49 7.35
C ASN A 245 6.05 -12.58 5.84
N PRO A 246 7.35 -12.51 5.46
CA PRO A 246 7.76 -12.47 4.06
C PRO A 246 7.39 -13.72 3.26
N ASP A 247 7.25 -14.87 3.92
CA ASP A 247 6.88 -16.14 3.29
C ASP A 247 5.36 -16.30 3.13
N ARG A 248 4.58 -15.36 3.67
CA ARG A 248 3.12 -15.45 3.76
C ARG A 248 2.35 -14.30 3.07
N ARG A 249 3.05 -13.30 2.52
CA ARG A 249 2.44 -12.15 1.81
C ARG A 249 1.36 -12.52 0.78
N PRO A 250 1.51 -13.58 -0.06
CA PRO A 250 0.49 -13.91 -1.05
C PRO A 250 -0.84 -14.43 -0.48
N TYR A 251 -0.92 -14.74 0.82
CA TYR A 251 -2.04 -15.47 1.43
C TYR A 251 -3.00 -14.60 2.25
N TRP A 252 -2.82 -13.29 2.23
CA TRP A 252 -3.72 -12.30 2.82
C TRP A 252 -3.50 -10.94 2.16
N SER A 253 -4.49 -10.05 2.22
CA SER A 253 -4.38 -8.73 1.60
C SER A 253 -4.03 -7.67 2.64
N ASN A 254 -2.81 -7.14 2.56
CA ASN A 254 -2.38 -6.10 3.47
C ASN A 254 -2.77 -4.72 2.94
N GLN A 255 -3.87 -4.18 3.45
CA GLN A 255 -4.41 -2.87 3.08
C GLN A 255 -3.50 -1.69 3.46
N GLN A 256 -2.48 -1.92 4.31
CA GLN A 256 -1.48 -0.92 4.67
C GLN A 256 -0.27 -0.87 3.72
N THR A 257 -0.06 -1.89 2.88
CA THR A 257 1.06 -1.94 1.93
C THR A 257 0.63 -1.43 0.55
N SER A 258 1.11 -0.25 0.17
CA SER A 258 0.69 0.43 -1.06
C SER A 258 0.90 -0.38 -2.34
N GLU A 259 2.03 -1.08 -2.45
CA GLU A 259 2.40 -1.88 -3.64
C GLU A 259 1.47 -3.06 -3.93
N GLN A 260 0.61 -3.47 -2.99
CA GLN A 260 -0.33 -4.55 -3.24
C GLN A 260 -1.57 -4.12 -4.04
N HIS A 261 -1.84 -2.81 -4.16
CA HIS A 261 -3.16 -2.29 -4.55
C HIS A 261 -3.16 -1.42 -5.82
N PHE A 262 -2.26 -1.70 -6.77
CA PHE A 262 -2.20 -0.99 -8.07
C PHE A 262 -3.24 -1.45 -9.08
N GLY A 263 -3.77 -2.66 -8.93
CA GLY A 263 -4.63 -3.30 -9.91
C GLY A 263 -5.94 -2.57 -10.12
N LEU A 264 -6.48 -2.66 -11.34
CA LEU A 264 -7.88 -2.34 -11.65
C LEU A 264 -8.85 -3.46 -11.25
N LEU A 265 -8.33 -4.67 -11.02
CA LEU A 265 -9.02 -5.85 -10.53
C LEU A 265 -8.53 -6.21 -9.12
N SER A 266 -9.44 -6.30 -8.15
CA SER A 266 -9.15 -6.79 -6.80
C SER A 266 -9.65 -8.22 -6.60
N PHE A 267 -9.15 -8.87 -5.54
CA PHE A 267 -9.45 -10.26 -5.19
C PHE A 267 -10.18 -10.39 -3.84
N GLU A 268 -10.90 -9.36 -3.41
CA GLU A 268 -11.45 -9.27 -2.07
C GLU A 268 -12.83 -9.95 -1.96
N THR A 269 -13.05 -10.74 -0.91
CA THR A 269 -14.32 -11.46 -0.71
C THR A 269 -15.46 -10.54 -0.27
N HIS A 270 -15.14 -9.52 0.54
CA HIS A 270 -16.11 -8.64 1.20
C HIS A 270 -17.24 -9.43 1.88
N THR A 271 -16.89 -10.49 2.63
CA THR A 271 -17.91 -11.34 3.28
C THR A 271 -18.83 -10.56 4.21
N LEU A 272 -18.32 -9.49 4.81
CA LEU A 272 -19.04 -8.56 5.68
C LEU A 272 -18.84 -7.13 5.15
N PRO A 273 -19.63 -6.70 4.15
CA PRO A 273 -19.49 -5.37 3.60
C PRO A 273 -19.87 -4.32 4.64
N LEU A 274 -19.07 -3.27 4.78
CA LEU A 274 -19.31 -2.17 5.72
C LEU A 274 -20.48 -1.27 5.23
N ASP A 275 -21.71 -1.71 5.44
CA ASP A 275 -22.95 -1.02 5.04
C ASP A 275 -23.88 -0.67 6.21
N GLY A 276 -23.51 -1.05 7.44
CA GLY A 276 -24.26 -0.79 8.65
C GLY A 276 -25.36 -1.81 8.92
N LYS A 277 -25.51 -2.87 8.12
CA LYS A 277 -26.64 -3.80 8.18
C LYS A 277 -26.28 -5.14 8.81
N LYS A 278 -27.19 -5.68 9.61
CA LYS A 278 -27.00 -6.98 10.27
C LYS A 278 -27.07 -8.18 9.32
N ALA A 279 -27.74 -8.04 8.17
CA ALA A 279 -28.14 -9.16 7.32
C ALA A 279 -26.97 -10.10 6.97
N LYS A 280 -25.80 -9.55 6.62
CA LYS A 280 -24.62 -10.33 6.22
C LYS A 280 -24.00 -11.13 7.36
N TYR A 281 -24.04 -10.62 8.58
CA TYR A 281 -23.63 -11.38 9.77
C TYR A 281 -24.53 -12.61 9.98
N LEU A 282 -25.85 -12.47 9.79
CA LEU A 282 -26.80 -13.57 9.93
C LEU A 282 -26.66 -14.60 8.80
N GLU A 283 -26.50 -14.14 7.56
CA GLU A 283 -26.25 -15.00 6.38
C GLU A 283 -24.97 -15.83 6.55
N ALA A 284 -23.93 -15.24 7.13
CA ALA A 284 -22.67 -15.91 7.44
C ALA A 284 -22.75 -16.84 8.68
N GLY A 285 -23.91 -16.90 9.36
CA GLY A 285 -24.10 -17.72 10.57
C GLY A 285 -23.32 -17.21 11.79
N ILE A 286 -22.95 -15.92 11.82
CA ILE A 286 -22.19 -15.32 12.92
C ILE A 286 -23.12 -15.07 14.10
N SER A 287 -22.82 -15.73 15.21
CA SER A 287 -23.51 -15.50 16.49
C SER A 287 -22.86 -14.33 17.24
N PRO A 288 -23.61 -13.64 18.12
CA PRO A 288 -23.03 -12.57 18.94
C PRO A 288 -21.91 -13.11 19.83
N LEU A 289 -20.77 -12.41 19.86
CA LEU A 289 -19.70 -12.61 20.83
C LEU A 289 -20.15 -12.21 22.25
N TYR A 290 -20.93 -11.13 22.34
CA TYR A 290 -21.63 -10.71 23.55
C TYR A 290 -23.11 -10.48 23.26
N GLN A 291 -23.96 -10.81 24.22
CA GLN A 291 -25.41 -10.57 24.15
C GLN A 291 -25.94 -10.25 25.56
N SER A 292 -26.57 -9.08 25.70
CA SER A 292 -27.27 -8.67 26.92
C SER A 292 -28.72 -9.16 26.91
N ASP A 293 -29.23 -9.49 28.09
CA ASP A 293 -30.66 -9.73 28.34
C ASP A 293 -31.42 -8.43 28.71
N LYS A 294 -31.03 -7.27 28.18
CA LYS A 294 -31.58 -5.90 28.41
C LYS A 294 -31.61 -5.41 29.87
N LYS A 295 -31.64 -6.30 30.87
CA LYS A 295 -31.64 -5.99 32.30
C LYS A 295 -30.23 -5.86 32.86
N SER A 296 -29.28 -6.65 32.36
CA SER A 296 -27.88 -6.65 32.81
C SER A 296 -27.04 -5.51 32.22
N ASN A 297 -27.28 -5.15 30.96
CA ASN A 297 -26.67 -3.97 30.32
C ASN A 297 -27.76 -3.20 29.53
N PRO A 298 -28.18 -2.00 29.99
CA PRO A 298 -29.31 -1.29 29.40
C PRO A 298 -28.94 -0.54 28.11
N LEU A 299 -27.63 -0.37 27.82
CA LEU A 299 -27.14 0.34 26.65
C LEU A 299 -26.62 -0.61 25.57
N LEU A 300 -25.63 -1.45 25.88
CA LEU A 300 -25.06 -2.39 24.91
C LEU A 300 -25.95 -3.62 24.80
N GLN A 301 -26.40 -3.96 23.58
CA GLN A 301 -27.28 -5.10 23.33
C GLN A 301 -26.54 -6.33 22.84
N ALA A 302 -25.73 -6.18 21.81
CA ALA A 302 -25.02 -7.29 21.18
C ALA A 302 -23.73 -6.83 20.51
N VAL A 303 -22.77 -7.73 20.41
CA VAL A 303 -21.50 -7.50 19.72
C VAL A 303 -21.26 -8.68 18.80
N TYR A 304 -21.00 -8.43 17.52
CA TYR A 304 -20.64 -9.44 16.54
C TYR A 304 -19.23 -9.16 16.06
N MET A 305 -18.50 -10.24 15.79
CA MET A 305 -17.18 -10.18 15.18
C MET A 305 -17.09 -11.18 14.05
N GLY A 306 -16.38 -10.78 12.99
CA GLY A 306 -16.09 -11.62 11.85
C GLY A 306 -14.76 -11.21 11.25
N GLN A 307 -14.32 -11.92 10.22
CA GLN A 307 -13.04 -11.67 9.59
C GLN A 307 -13.02 -12.19 8.15
N ASP A 308 -12.11 -11.63 7.36
CA ASP A 308 -11.74 -12.14 6.04
C ASP A 308 -10.22 -11.99 5.80
N GLU A 309 -9.80 -12.20 4.55
CA GLU A 309 -8.39 -12.14 4.14
C GLU A 309 -7.73 -10.77 4.32
N SER A 310 -8.51 -9.70 4.54
CA SER A 310 -8.07 -8.31 4.59
C SER A 310 -8.32 -7.64 5.95
N TYR A 311 -9.45 -7.97 6.59
CA TYR A 311 -9.99 -7.23 7.72
C TYR A 311 -10.50 -8.12 8.85
N ILE A 312 -10.49 -7.54 10.06
CA ILE A 312 -11.36 -7.95 11.15
C ILE A 312 -12.56 -6.99 11.24
N TYR A 313 -13.75 -7.53 11.47
CA TYR A 313 -15.02 -6.81 11.47
C TYR A 313 -15.65 -6.78 12.85
N PHE A 314 -16.28 -5.67 13.18
CA PHE A 314 -17.03 -5.49 14.42
C PHE A 314 -18.40 -4.89 14.12
N ARG A 315 -19.44 -5.40 14.77
CA ARG A 315 -20.75 -4.75 14.83
C ARG A 315 -21.19 -4.66 16.28
N ILE A 316 -21.47 -3.45 16.74
CA ILE A 316 -21.92 -3.16 18.10
C ILE A 316 -23.34 -2.61 18.02
N GLU A 317 -24.29 -3.35 18.60
CA GLU A 317 -25.70 -2.98 18.64
C GLU A 317 -26.03 -2.32 19.98
N PHE A 318 -26.69 -1.17 19.91
CA PHE A 318 -27.10 -0.39 21.06
C PHE A 318 -28.62 -0.45 21.26
N ASN A 319 -29.06 -0.20 22.48
CA ASN A 319 -30.46 -0.08 22.79
C ASN A 319 -31.01 1.23 22.24
N GLU A 320 -31.88 1.12 21.23
CA GLU A 320 -32.59 2.24 20.60
C GLU A 320 -33.23 3.20 21.61
N GLN A 321 -33.80 2.66 22.70
CA GLN A 321 -34.45 3.48 23.73
C GLN A 321 -33.47 4.40 24.48
N GLN A 322 -32.17 4.12 24.42
CA GLN A 322 -31.13 4.97 25.01
C GLN A 322 -30.63 6.04 24.03
N GLY A 323 -30.98 5.94 22.73
CA GLY A 323 -30.72 6.96 21.72
C GLY A 323 -29.25 7.34 21.55
N LEU A 324 -28.34 6.40 21.83
CA LEU A 324 -26.90 6.67 21.89
C LEU A 324 -26.39 7.33 20.58
N LEU A 325 -26.69 6.72 19.44
CA LEU A 325 -26.19 7.22 18.15
C LEU A 325 -26.84 8.55 17.68
N ASN A 326 -27.72 9.13 18.50
CA ASN A 326 -28.39 10.42 18.26
C ASN A 326 -27.86 11.55 19.16
N SER A 327 -26.81 11.33 19.97
CA SER A 327 -26.28 12.32 20.91
C SER A 327 -24.83 12.73 20.61
N ASP A 328 -24.53 14.00 20.89
CA ASP A 328 -23.27 14.66 20.51
C ASP A 328 -22.05 14.36 21.40
N ASN A 329 -22.20 13.60 22.50
CA ASN A 329 -21.15 13.42 23.53
C ASN A 329 -20.90 11.95 23.89
N ILE A 330 -20.88 11.08 22.89
CA ILE A 330 -20.78 9.64 23.10
C ILE A 330 -19.47 9.10 22.59
N ARG A 331 -18.97 8.07 23.28
CA ARG A 331 -17.73 7.39 22.97
C ARG A 331 -17.89 5.88 23.12
N THR A 332 -17.46 5.13 22.12
CA THR A 332 -17.40 3.66 22.14
C THR A 332 -15.96 3.23 21.95
N MET A 333 -15.48 2.34 22.79
CA MET A 333 -14.15 1.75 22.71
C MET A 333 -14.22 0.24 22.57
N ILE A 334 -13.37 -0.29 21.69
CA ILE A 334 -13.12 -1.73 21.51
C ILE A 334 -11.71 -1.99 22.01
N LEU A 335 -11.61 -2.76 23.09
CA LEU A 335 -10.37 -3.08 23.79
C LEU A 335 -9.92 -4.47 23.35
N MET A 336 -8.67 -4.60 22.95
CA MET A 336 -8.11 -5.85 22.44
C MET A 336 -6.80 -6.19 23.15
N ASP A 337 -6.78 -7.38 23.76
CA ASP A 337 -5.59 -8.08 24.22
C ASP A 337 -5.26 -9.13 23.14
N THR A 338 -4.18 -8.88 22.41
CA THR A 338 -3.73 -9.63 21.25
C THR A 338 -2.54 -10.54 21.57
N ILE A 339 -1.69 -10.16 22.53
CA ILE A 339 -0.50 -10.90 22.92
C ILE A 339 -0.35 -10.95 24.44
N GLU A 340 -0.14 -12.15 24.97
CA GLU A 340 -0.07 -12.36 26.41
C GLU A 340 1.20 -11.75 27.05
N GLY A 341 1.07 -11.25 28.28
CA GLY A 341 2.21 -10.84 29.10
C GLY A 341 2.75 -9.44 28.80
N GLN A 342 1.95 -8.59 28.15
CA GLN A 342 2.21 -7.16 27.93
C GLN A 342 0.87 -6.38 27.83
N GLY A 343 0.89 -5.14 27.35
CA GLY A 343 -0.28 -4.26 27.30
C GLY A 343 -0.44 -3.39 28.54
N ASN A 344 -1.52 -2.60 28.56
CA ASN A 344 -1.86 -1.68 29.65
C ASN A 344 -3.18 -2.06 30.33
N GLN A 345 -3.18 -2.07 31.66
CA GLN A 345 -4.39 -2.26 32.47
C GLN A 345 -5.26 -1.00 32.56
N ASN A 346 -4.65 0.17 32.35
CA ASN A 346 -5.37 1.45 32.26
C ASN A 346 -5.68 1.75 30.79
N LEU A 347 -6.80 2.45 30.55
CA LEU A 347 -7.30 2.75 29.22
C LEU A 347 -6.97 4.20 28.79
N PRO A 348 -6.86 4.49 27.48
CA PRO A 348 -6.57 5.83 27.00
C PRO A 348 -7.72 6.82 27.28
N GLY A 349 -7.38 8.09 27.55
CA GLY A 349 -8.37 9.15 27.72
C GLY A 349 -9.01 9.22 29.12
N ASN A 350 -8.26 8.89 30.17
CA ASN A 350 -8.64 9.04 31.60
C ASN A 350 -9.94 8.35 32.01
N ILE A 351 -10.22 7.19 31.41
CA ILE A 351 -11.38 6.37 31.77
C ILE A 351 -11.09 5.65 33.08
N LYS A 352 -12.05 5.65 34.00
CA LYS A 352 -11.89 5.01 35.32
C LYS A 352 -11.86 3.49 35.29
N ILE A 353 -12.41 2.89 34.22
CA ILE A 353 -12.42 1.44 34.03
C ILE A 353 -11.00 0.93 33.80
N ARG A 354 -10.67 -0.17 34.48
CA ARG A 354 -9.40 -0.90 34.33
C ARG A 354 -9.65 -2.31 33.81
N CYS A 355 -8.65 -2.91 33.19
CA CYS A 355 -8.65 -4.32 32.80
C CYS A 355 -7.68 -5.10 33.70
N GLU A 356 -8.05 -6.33 34.06
CA GLU A 356 -7.15 -7.25 34.77
C GLU A 356 -5.96 -7.67 33.88
N THR A 357 -6.24 -7.97 32.61
CA THR A 357 -5.23 -8.20 31.58
C THR A 357 -4.72 -6.89 30.99
N GLY A 358 -3.56 -6.92 30.34
CA GLY A 358 -3.04 -5.79 29.59
C GLY A 358 -3.72 -5.68 28.22
N ILE A 359 -4.20 -4.48 27.89
CA ILE A 359 -4.78 -4.17 26.58
C ILE A 359 -3.68 -3.63 25.67
N ASP A 360 -3.51 -4.26 24.52
CA ASP A 360 -2.53 -3.86 23.49
C ASP A 360 -3.10 -2.75 22.60
N PHE A 361 -4.39 -2.84 22.27
CA PHE A 361 -5.04 -1.90 21.35
C PHE A 361 -6.39 -1.42 21.88
N ALA A 362 -6.69 -0.15 21.63
CA ALA A 362 -8.01 0.43 21.87
C ALA A 362 -8.49 1.17 20.63
N ILE A 363 -9.53 0.67 19.96
CA ILE A 363 -10.24 1.40 18.92
C ILE A 363 -11.20 2.35 19.60
N ASP A 364 -11.14 3.63 19.26
CA ASP A 364 -11.90 4.69 19.91
C ASP A 364 -12.74 5.44 18.90
N ILE A 365 -14.07 5.39 19.08
CA ILE A 365 -15.06 6.03 18.22
C ILE A 365 -15.87 7.01 19.07
N SER A 366 -15.75 8.30 18.79
CA SER A 366 -16.58 9.36 19.33
C SER A 366 -17.55 9.93 18.28
N SER A 367 -18.41 10.84 18.73
CA SER A 367 -19.27 11.65 17.88
C SER A 367 -18.51 12.57 16.92
N LYS A 368 -17.23 12.84 17.20
CA LYS A 368 -16.36 13.71 16.42
C LYS A 368 -15.39 12.90 15.56
N PRO A 369 -15.58 12.84 14.23
CA PRO A 369 -14.77 11.98 13.36
C PRO A 369 -13.25 12.18 13.47
N GLU A 370 -12.78 13.39 13.79
CA GLU A 370 -11.37 13.73 13.97
C GLU A 370 -10.74 13.10 15.23
N GLU A 371 -11.55 12.68 16.19
CA GLU A 371 -11.09 11.99 17.39
C GLU A 371 -10.93 10.48 17.16
N ASN A 372 -11.56 9.94 16.10
CA ASN A 372 -11.74 8.51 15.89
C ASN A 372 -10.46 7.84 15.39
N ARG A 373 -9.93 6.89 16.16
CA ARG A 373 -8.62 6.29 15.89
C ARG A 373 -8.41 4.97 16.60
N ILE A 374 -7.31 4.31 16.27
CA ILE A 374 -6.77 3.16 16.99
C ILE A 374 -5.54 3.59 17.78
N TRP A 375 -5.56 3.27 19.07
CA TRP A 375 -4.44 3.41 19.98
C TRP A 375 -3.70 2.07 20.12
N VAL A 376 -2.37 2.12 20.26
CA VAL A 376 -1.51 0.98 20.58
C VAL A 376 -0.76 1.23 21.88
N ASP A 377 -0.55 0.21 22.71
CA ASP A 377 0.34 0.25 23.86
C ASP A 377 1.72 0.79 23.43
N SER A 378 2.25 1.80 24.14
CA SER A 378 3.57 2.37 23.82
C SER A 378 4.69 1.33 23.81
N TYR A 379 4.57 0.26 24.60
CA TYR A 379 5.53 -0.84 24.61
C TYR A 379 5.43 -1.73 23.35
N TYR A 380 4.28 -1.75 22.68
CA TYR A 380 3.99 -2.60 21.53
C TYR A 380 3.87 -1.82 20.20
N ASP A 381 4.36 -0.59 20.18
CA ASP A 381 4.37 0.26 18.99
C ASP A 381 5.63 -0.01 18.12
N PRO A 382 5.49 -0.70 16.96
CA PRO A 382 6.63 -0.97 16.09
C PRO A 382 7.20 0.29 15.44
N PHE A 383 6.37 1.31 15.20
CA PHE A 383 6.82 2.59 14.62
C PHE A 383 7.75 3.31 15.60
N TYR A 384 7.34 3.42 16.87
CA TYR A 384 8.19 4.03 17.88
C TYR A 384 9.44 3.19 18.14
N TYR A 385 9.33 1.86 18.20
CA TYR A 385 10.49 0.98 18.35
C TYR A 385 11.53 1.22 17.25
N GLN A 386 11.11 1.23 15.98
CA GLN A 386 12.00 1.41 14.86
C GLN A 386 12.53 2.84 14.74
N TYR A 387 11.64 3.82 14.63
CA TYR A 387 12.03 5.19 14.27
C TYR A 387 12.34 6.06 15.49
N GLY A 388 11.69 5.83 16.63
CA GLY A 388 11.96 6.53 17.88
C GLY A 388 13.17 5.98 18.62
N TYR A 389 13.22 4.66 18.85
CA TYR A 389 14.26 4.03 19.65
C TYR A 389 15.50 3.63 18.83
N GLN A 390 15.36 2.82 17.78
CA GLN A 390 16.52 2.33 17.01
C GLN A 390 17.17 3.45 16.20
N MET A 391 16.38 4.23 15.46
CA MET A 391 16.89 5.26 14.55
C MET A 391 17.02 6.65 15.18
N LYS A 392 16.37 6.91 16.32
CA LYS A 392 16.41 8.20 17.05
C LYS A 392 15.95 9.39 16.19
N TYR A 393 14.93 9.18 15.36
CA TYR A 393 14.33 10.21 14.51
C TYR A 393 13.24 11.02 15.23
N LEU A 394 12.75 10.55 16.37
CA LEU A 394 11.77 11.26 17.20
C LEU A 394 12.47 11.92 18.38
N ASN A 395 12.02 13.13 18.75
CA ASN A 395 12.55 13.87 19.90
C ASN A 395 11.97 13.38 21.23
N GLU A 396 10.79 12.77 21.22
CA GLU A 396 10.08 12.34 22.41
C GLU A 396 10.54 10.94 22.84
N GLN A 397 10.81 10.79 24.15
CA GLN A 397 11.06 9.49 24.77
C GLN A 397 9.79 9.00 25.44
N SER A 398 9.30 7.85 25.01
CA SER A 398 8.15 7.17 25.60
C SER A 398 8.53 6.26 26.75
N ALA A 399 7.58 5.95 27.62
CA ALA A 399 7.75 4.96 28.67
C ALA A 399 7.93 3.56 28.04
N LEU A 400 9.10 2.94 28.30
CA LEU A 400 9.50 1.65 27.74
C LEU A 400 9.22 0.47 28.68
N SER A 401 8.26 0.62 29.58
CA SER A 401 7.86 -0.44 30.51
C SER A 401 6.49 -0.98 30.13
N LYS A 402 6.31 -2.29 30.27
CA LYS A 402 4.99 -2.92 30.23
C LYS A 402 4.06 -2.26 31.25
N ASN A 403 2.78 -2.10 30.91
CA ASN A 403 1.77 -1.48 31.76
C ASN A 403 2.14 -0.05 32.23
N SER A 404 2.72 0.76 31.33
CA SER A 404 3.05 2.17 31.60
C SER A 404 1.81 3.07 31.73
N GLY A 405 0.67 2.61 31.20
CA GLY A 405 -0.56 3.40 31.01
C GLY A 405 -0.50 4.33 29.79
N VAL A 406 0.56 4.28 28.98
CA VAL A 406 0.76 5.16 27.83
C VAL A 406 0.37 4.43 26.55
N TYR A 407 -0.40 5.12 25.71
CA TYR A 407 -0.75 4.67 24.37
C TYR A 407 -0.21 5.64 23.33
N HIS A 408 0.21 5.11 22.20
CA HIS A 408 0.60 5.88 21.02
C HIS A 408 -0.48 5.82 19.94
N PRO A 409 -0.59 6.86 19.11
CA PRO A 409 -1.30 6.75 17.85
C PRO A 409 -0.47 5.89 16.88
N ILE A 410 -1.14 5.08 16.06
CA ILE A 410 -0.48 4.20 15.08
C ILE A 410 -0.03 5.03 13.88
N ARG A 411 1.25 4.92 13.50
CA ARG A 411 1.88 5.75 12.47
C ARG A 411 2.62 4.92 11.42
N LEU A 412 2.75 5.47 10.22
CA LEU A 412 3.64 4.97 9.17
C LEU A 412 4.64 6.04 8.77
N ALA A 413 5.90 5.63 8.59
CA ALA A 413 6.94 6.49 8.05
C ALA A 413 6.73 6.73 6.55
N LEU A 414 7.03 7.95 6.11
CA LEU A 414 6.88 8.39 4.71
C LEU A 414 8.21 8.83 4.10
N CYS A 415 9.12 9.38 4.91
CA CYS A 415 10.40 9.87 4.44
C CYS A 415 11.42 9.83 5.57
N ARG A 416 12.64 9.35 5.29
CA ARG A 416 13.77 9.45 6.23
C ARG A 416 14.36 10.86 6.18
N PRO A 417 15.05 11.32 7.24
CA PRO A 417 15.79 12.57 7.15
C PRO A 417 16.79 12.55 5.99
N MET A 418 16.81 13.62 5.21
CA MET A 418 17.66 13.75 4.02
C MET A 418 18.13 15.20 3.87
N VAL A 419 19.11 15.42 2.99
CA VAL A 419 19.56 16.75 2.58
C VAL A 419 19.44 16.83 1.07
N ILE A 420 18.70 17.82 0.58
CA ILE A 420 18.56 18.06 -0.86
C ILE A 420 19.88 18.67 -1.38
N PRO A 421 20.62 18.00 -2.29
CA PRO A 421 21.99 18.42 -2.62
C PRO A 421 22.05 19.80 -3.28
N SER A 422 21.13 20.10 -4.21
CA SER A 422 21.10 21.36 -4.95
C SER A 422 20.83 22.60 -4.08
N THR A 423 20.10 22.46 -2.97
CA THR A 423 19.68 23.58 -2.11
C THR A 423 20.30 23.58 -0.72
N GLY A 424 20.85 22.43 -0.28
CA GLY A 424 21.27 22.20 1.10
C GLY A 424 20.11 22.13 2.10
N GLN A 425 18.86 22.08 1.62
CA GLN A 425 17.68 21.98 2.47
C GLN A 425 17.69 20.67 3.26
N LYS A 426 17.53 20.76 4.58
CA LYS A 426 17.34 19.59 5.44
C LYS A 426 15.86 19.24 5.48
N VAL A 427 15.50 18.07 4.96
CA VAL A 427 14.15 17.53 5.08
C VAL A 427 14.11 16.64 6.33
N PRO A 428 13.24 16.92 7.31
CA PRO A 428 13.13 16.11 8.51
C PRO A 428 12.48 14.75 8.22
N PHE A 429 12.57 13.84 9.20
CA PHE A 429 11.77 12.61 9.18
C PHE A 429 10.27 12.96 9.06
N SER A 430 9.58 12.35 8.10
CA SER A 430 8.14 12.53 7.92
C SER A 430 7.39 11.22 8.09
N TYR A 431 6.19 11.33 8.63
CA TYR A 431 5.30 10.22 8.96
C TYR A 431 3.87 10.76 9.09
N TYR A 432 2.89 9.87 9.09
CA TYR A 432 1.51 10.24 9.37
C TYR A 432 0.85 9.23 10.30
N GLU A 433 -0.23 9.65 10.95
CA GLU A 433 -1.07 8.77 11.76
C GLU A 433 -1.96 7.94 10.83
N THR A 434 -1.61 6.66 10.67
CA THR A 434 -2.44 5.71 9.94
C THR A 434 -3.56 5.13 10.82
N GLY A 435 -3.50 5.31 12.14
CA GLY A 435 -4.52 4.84 13.08
C GLY A 435 -5.85 5.60 13.02
N VAL A 436 -5.91 6.77 12.36
CA VAL A 436 -7.16 7.55 12.20
C VAL A 436 -8.17 6.76 11.38
N LEU A 437 -9.43 6.74 11.84
CA LEU A 437 -10.51 5.97 11.22
C LEU A 437 -11.43 6.85 10.37
N HIS A 438 -11.73 6.38 9.17
CA HIS A 438 -12.56 7.12 8.21
C HIS A 438 -14.02 6.65 8.25
N LYS A 439 -14.94 7.60 8.44
CA LYS A 439 -16.38 7.32 8.33
C LYS A 439 -16.77 7.15 6.86
N GLY A 440 -17.52 6.12 6.53
CA GLY A 440 -18.10 5.98 5.20
C GLY A 440 -18.75 4.63 4.97
N ASN A 441 -19.31 4.44 3.78
CA ASN A 441 -19.82 3.14 3.35
C ASN A 441 -18.69 2.40 2.63
N GLY A 442 -18.25 1.27 3.20
CA GLY A 442 -17.21 0.41 2.63
C GLY A 442 -17.76 -0.79 1.87
N SER A 443 -19.05 -0.80 1.53
CA SER A 443 -19.66 -1.80 0.67
C SER A 443 -19.45 -1.46 -0.80
N PRO A 444 -18.75 -2.30 -1.59
CA PRO A 444 -18.54 -2.06 -3.02
C PRO A 444 -19.83 -2.12 -3.85
N PHE A 445 -20.94 -2.53 -3.22
CA PHE A 445 -22.27 -2.59 -3.83
C PHE A 445 -23.08 -1.30 -3.65
N SER A 446 -22.52 -0.29 -2.97
CA SER A 446 -23.19 0.98 -2.70
C SER A 446 -22.78 2.08 -3.68
N ASP A 447 -23.73 2.94 -4.06
CA ASP A 447 -23.47 4.11 -4.91
C ASP A 447 -22.52 5.14 -4.25
N ASN A 448 -22.47 5.15 -2.91
CA ASN A 448 -21.58 6.00 -2.11
C ASN A 448 -20.37 5.24 -1.53
N TYR A 449 -19.97 4.13 -2.16
CA TYR A 449 -18.80 3.35 -1.76
C TYR A 449 -17.53 4.21 -1.65
N ASN A 450 -16.82 4.03 -0.54
CA ASN A 450 -15.51 4.57 -0.28
C ASN A 450 -14.59 3.45 0.22
N SER A 451 -13.62 3.05 -0.59
CA SER A 451 -12.68 1.97 -0.23
C SER A 451 -11.80 2.31 0.98
N LEU A 452 -11.66 3.59 1.35
CA LEU A 452 -10.93 4.01 2.55
C LEU A 452 -11.76 4.01 3.84
N ALA A 453 -13.07 3.73 3.77
CA ALA A 453 -13.91 3.76 4.97
C ALA A 453 -13.53 2.65 5.97
N ASP A 454 -13.41 2.96 7.25
CA ASP A 454 -13.14 2.00 8.33
C ASP A 454 -14.36 1.76 9.22
N TYR A 455 -15.30 2.71 9.32
CA TYR A 455 -16.51 2.55 10.13
C TYR A 455 -17.74 3.26 9.56
N ILE A 456 -18.92 2.76 9.94
CA ILE A 456 -20.21 3.34 9.64
C ILE A 456 -21.14 3.30 10.86
N ILE A 457 -21.97 4.33 10.99
CA ILE A 457 -23.01 4.42 12.02
C ILE A 457 -24.35 4.29 11.31
N ASN A 458 -25.11 3.25 11.64
CA ASN A 458 -26.47 3.05 11.17
C ASN A 458 -27.45 3.41 12.30
N GLN A 459 -28.08 4.58 12.21
CA GLN A 459 -29.04 5.06 13.20
C GLN A 459 -30.35 4.26 13.18
N GLU A 460 -30.77 3.74 12.02
CA GLU A 460 -32.01 2.96 11.89
C GLU A 460 -31.89 1.62 12.61
N GLU A 461 -30.75 0.93 12.46
CA GLU A 461 -30.47 -0.33 13.15
C GLU A 461 -29.82 -0.13 14.53
N ASN A 462 -29.60 1.11 14.96
CA ASN A 462 -28.89 1.46 16.20
C ASN A 462 -27.56 0.72 16.36
N ALA A 463 -26.75 0.72 15.29
CA ALA A 463 -25.50 -0.03 15.24
C ALA A 463 -24.30 0.81 14.79
N LEU A 464 -23.15 0.53 15.40
CA LEU A 464 -21.84 0.93 14.93
C LEU A 464 -21.17 -0.30 14.29
N GLU A 465 -20.69 -0.16 13.06
CA GLU A 465 -19.97 -1.21 12.35
C GLU A 465 -18.58 -0.72 11.96
N LEU A 466 -17.58 -1.60 12.07
CA LEU A 466 -16.19 -1.32 11.74
C LEU A 466 -15.59 -2.47 10.91
N ARG A 467 -14.65 -2.12 10.03
CA ARG A 467 -13.71 -3.04 9.38
C ARG A 467 -12.30 -2.51 9.58
N ILE A 468 -11.40 -3.32 10.13
CA ILE A 468 -10.07 -2.89 10.56
C ILE A 468 -9.03 -3.77 9.87
N PRO A 469 -8.09 -3.20 9.09
CA PRO A 469 -7.00 -3.97 8.50
C PRO A 469 -6.17 -4.69 9.55
N TRP A 470 -5.82 -5.94 9.28
CA TRP A 470 -5.02 -6.78 10.19
C TRP A 470 -3.68 -6.14 10.63
N GLN A 471 -2.97 -5.47 9.72
CA GLN A 471 -1.68 -4.86 10.04
C GLN A 471 -1.80 -3.70 11.05
N LEU A 472 -2.95 -3.04 11.19
CA LEU A 472 -3.15 -2.03 12.26
C LEU A 472 -3.16 -2.66 13.66
N LEU A 473 -3.29 -3.98 13.75
CA LEU A 473 -3.31 -4.75 15.00
C LEU A 473 -2.05 -5.62 15.13
N ASN A 474 -0.96 -5.23 14.46
CA ASN A 474 0.35 -5.92 14.49
C ASN A 474 0.31 -7.39 14.03
N PHE A 475 -0.65 -7.79 13.18
CA PHE A 475 -0.63 -9.11 12.56
C PHE A 475 0.42 -9.19 11.44
N LYS A 476 1.24 -10.25 11.49
CA LYS A 476 2.21 -10.60 10.44
C LYS A 476 1.60 -11.56 9.41
N ASP A 477 0.74 -12.45 9.89
CA ASP A 477 -0.06 -13.38 9.08
C ASP A 477 -1.37 -13.71 9.84
N PRO A 478 -2.49 -13.07 9.49
CA PRO A 478 -3.78 -13.37 10.11
C PRO A 478 -4.28 -14.79 9.82
N GLY A 479 -3.84 -15.41 8.72
CA GLY A 479 -4.25 -16.77 8.35
C GLY A 479 -3.66 -17.86 9.23
N GLN A 480 -2.52 -17.57 9.85
CA GLN A 480 -1.85 -18.46 10.79
C GLN A 480 -1.93 -17.98 12.24
N LYS A 481 -2.71 -16.91 12.49
CA LYS A 481 -2.79 -16.22 13.79
C LYS A 481 -1.41 -15.81 14.31
N GLU A 482 -0.57 -15.30 13.42
CA GLU A 482 0.77 -14.79 13.73
C GLU A 482 0.73 -13.27 13.91
N VAL A 483 1.13 -12.82 15.09
CA VAL A 483 1.32 -11.40 15.44
C VAL A 483 2.80 -11.10 15.67
N LEU A 484 3.17 -9.82 15.71
CA LEU A 484 4.47 -9.39 16.22
C LEU A 484 4.67 -9.92 17.66
N GLY A 485 5.88 -10.34 17.99
CA GLY A 485 6.22 -10.75 19.35
C GLY A 485 6.66 -9.57 20.21
N ASP A 486 7.27 -9.86 21.37
CA ASP A 486 7.85 -8.82 22.23
C ASP A 486 8.99 -8.08 21.48
N LEU A 487 8.72 -6.82 21.12
CA LEU A 487 9.63 -5.97 20.32
C LEU A 487 10.95 -5.72 21.03
N TRP A 488 10.95 -5.69 22.36
CA TRP A 488 12.13 -5.34 23.16
C TRP A 488 13.00 -6.55 23.48
N GLN A 489 12.51 -7.76 23.23
CA GLN A 489 13.28 -9.00 23.31
C GLN A 489 13.77 -9.46 21.93
N GLY A 490 12.90 -9.43 20.91
CA GLY A 490 13.19 -10.02 19.58
C GLY A 490 13.21 -9.03 18.41
N GLY A 491 12.93 -7.74 18.64
CA GLY A 491 12.82 -6.74 17.57
C GLY A 491 11.64 -6.97 16.63
N LEU A 492 11.66 -6.32 15.46
CA LEU A 492 10.59 -6.43 14.44
C LEU A 492 10.47 -7.84 13.83
N ALA A 493 11.56 -8.62 13.88
CA ALA A 493 11.53 -10.02 13.45
C ALA A 493 10.76 -10.92 14.42
N SER A 494 10.59 -10.50 15.68
CA SER A 494 9.85 -11.23 16.71
C SER A 494 8.43 -11.55 16.24
N SER A 495 7.99 -12.78 16.47
CA SER A 495 6.63 -13.22 16.16
C SER A 495 6.12 -14.23 17.17
N GLN A 496 4.80 -14.27 17.32
CA GLN A 496 4.12 -15.21 18.20
C GLN A 496 2.81 -15.68 17.55
N LYS A 497 2.50 -16.97 17.72
CA LYS A 497 1.17 -17.51 17.40
C LYS A 497 0.22 -17.32 18.58
N ILE A 498 -1.00 -16.92 18.29
CA ILE A 498 -2.05 -16.67 19.29
C ILE A 498 -3.24 -17.61 19.09
N LEU A 499 -4.00 -17.86 20.14
CA LEU A 499 -5.24 -18.65 20.06
C LEU A 499 -6.43 -17.83 19.54
N GLY A 500 -6.38 -16.52 19.75
CA GLY A 500 -7.42 -15.57 19.39
C GLY A 500 -7.19 -14.24 20.10
N ILE A 501 -8.12 -13.30 19.91
CA ILE A 501 -8.06 -11.95 20.48
C ILE A 501 -9.06 -11.89 21.63
N ARG A 502 -8.62 -11.48 22.83
CA ARG A 502 -9.56 -11.17 23.92
C ARG A 502 -10.14 -9.78 23.69
N VAL A 503 -11.46 -9.66 23.73
CA VAL A 503 -12.15 -8.43 23.36
C VAL A 503 -13.06 -7.97 24.48
N ALA A 504 -13.02 -6.67 24.80
CA ALA A 504 -14.02 -6.00 25.62
C ALA A 504 -14.54 -4.76 24.92
N ILE A 505 -15.79 -4.41 25.18
CA ILE A 505 -16.45 -3.21 24.64
C ILE A 505 -16.77 -2.27 25.78
N LEU A 506 -16.55 -0.99 25.57
CA LEU A 506 -16.93 0.08 26.47
C LEU A 506 -17.77 1.08 25.69
N ALA A 507 -18.92 1.48 26.22
CA ALA A 507 -19.72 2.57 25.69
C ALA A 507 -20.00 3.59 26.80
N GLN A 508 -19.69 4.85 26.52
CA GLN A 508 -19.87 5.96 27.43
C GLN A 508 -20.97 6.88 26.93
N GLN A 509 -21.91 7.20 27.82
CA GLN A 509 -22.97 8.18 27.61
C GLN A 509 -22.98 9.16 28.79
N GLY A 510 -22.43 10.35 28.57
CA GLY A 510 -22.17 11.30 29.65
C GLY A 510 -21.17 10.74 30.67
N GLU A 511 -21.52 10.72 31.95
CA GLU A 511 -20.67 10.16 33.02
C GLU A 511 -20.81 8.64 33.20
N LYS A 512 -21.82 8.02 32.57
CA LYS A 512 -22.08 6.57 32.72
C LYS A 512 -21.26 5.79 31.70
N VAL A 513 -20.69 4.69 32.18
CA VAL A 513 -19.90 3.76 31.37
C VAL A 513 -20.56 2.39 31.43
N TYR A 514 -20.76 1.78 30.27
CA TYR A 514 -21.34 0.46 30.09
C TYR A 514 -20.31 -0.43 29.43
N THR A 515 -20.16 -1.67 29.90
CA THR A 515 -19.13 -2.57 29.39
C THR A 515 -19.66 -3.95 29.03
N PHE A 516 -19.00 -4.58 28.06
CA PHE A 516 -18.98 -6.02 27.89
C PHE A 516 -17.53 -6.52 28.04
N PRO A 517 -17.26 -7.46 28.96
CA PRO A 517 -18.18 -7.98 29.98
C PRO A 517 -18.51 -6.89 31.03
N ILE A 518 -19.48 -7.16 31.90
CA ILE A 518 -19.86 -6.24 32.98
C ILE A 518 -18.70 -6.15 33.99
N THR A 519 -18.37 -4.93 34.44
CA THR A 519 -17.30 -4.71 35.40
C THR A 519 -17.67 -5.14 36.82
N GLN A 520 -16.65 -5.52 37.60
CA GLN A 520 -16.73 -5.66 39.04
C GLN A 520 -15.79 -4.62 39.66
N GLN A 521 -16.30 -3.71 40.49
CA GLN A 521 -15.51 -2.63 41.10
C GLN A 521 -14.70 -1.81 40.08
N ASP A 522 -15.35 -1.39 38.97
CA ASP A 522 -14.73 -0.67 37.85
C ASP A 522 -13.59 -1.43 37.14
N GLN A 523 -13.51 -2.75 37.30
CA GLN A 523 -12.54 -3.62 36.64
C GLN A 523 -13.23 -4.64 35.73
N ILE A 524 -12.68 -4.82 34.53
CA ILE A 524 -13.00 -5.93 33.61
C ILE A 524 -12.10 -7.10 33.96
N ASN A 525 -12.71 -8.22 34.40
CA ASN A 525 -11.98 -9.45 34.71
C ASN A 525 -11.60 -10.19 33.43
N VAL A 526 -10.39 -10.75 33.39
CA VAL A 526 -9.87 -11.44 32.20
C VAL A 526 -10.67 -12.69 31.85
N GLN A 527 -11.18 -13.38 32.86
CA GLN A 527 -11.94 -14.64 32.69
C GLN A 527 -13.30 -14.42 32.03
N ASP A 528 -13.85 -13.21 32.14
CA ASP A 528 -15.14 -12.83 31.56
C ASP A 528 -14.99 -12.26 30.14
N MET A 529 -13.77 -11.98 29.69
CA MET A 529 -13.53 -11.49 28.33
C MET A 529 -13.70 -12.61 27.32
N ALA A 530 -14.57 -12.37 26.34
CA ALA A 530 -14.75 -13.25 25.20
C ALA A 530 -13.48 -13.27 24.32
N VAL A 531 -13.15 -14.46 23.82
CA VAL A 531 -12.04 -14.68 22.89
C VAL A 531 -12.61 -14.83 21.49
N PHE A 532 -12.25 -13.94 20.58
CA PHE A 532 -12.50 -14.11 19.16
C PHE A 532 -11.40 -14.98 18.54
N ALA A 533 -11.79 -16.18 18.10
CA ALA A 533 -10.93 -17.12 17.41
C ALA A 533 -11.55 -17.51 16.06
N TRP A 534 -10.69 -17.80 15.08
CA TRP A 534 -11.09 -18.20 13.73
C TRP A 534 -10.28 -19.42 13.28
N LYS A 535 -10.69 -20.06 12.17
CA LYS A 535 -9.93 -21.18 11.59
C LYS A 535 -8.71 -20.67 10.84
N ASP A 536 -7.62 -21.42 10.89
CA ASP A 536 -6.45 -21.12 10.06
C ASP A 536 -6.79 -21.25 8.57
N TRP A 537 -6.09 -20.49 7.73
CA TRP A 537 -6.09 -20.66 6.28
C TRP A 537 -4.68 -20.62 5.70
N ASP A 538 -4.51 -21.38 4.62
CA ASP A 538 -3.32 -21.32 3.77
C ASP A 538 -3.63 -20.63 2.45
N LEU A 539 -4.75 -20.97 1.82
CA LEU A 539 -5.26 -20.25 0.67
C LEU A 539 -6.49 -19.45 1.11
N PRO A 540 -6.46 -18.11 1.01
CA PRO A 540 -7.63 -17.31 1.33
C PRO A 540 -8.75 -17.59 0.32
N GLU A 541 -9.99 -17.44 0.76
CA GLU A 541 -11.08 -17.27 -0.19
C GLU A 541 -10.88 -15.93 -0.92
N TYR A 542 -11.22 -15.87 -2.20
CA TYR A 542 -11.10 -14.65 -2.99
C TYR A 542 -12.22 -14.55 -4.01
N LYS A 543 -12.55 -13.31 -4.39
CA LYS A 543 -13.47 -13.02 -5.49
C LYS A 543 -12.92 -11.88 -6.32
N GLU A 544 -12.88 -12.10 -7.63
CA GLU A 544 -12.52 -11.07 -8.58
C GLU A 544 -13.58 -9.97 -8.61
N ARG A 545 -13.13 -8.71 -8.50
CA ARG A 545 -13.99 -7.53 -8.61
C ARG A 545 -13.26 -6.41 -9.34
N LEU A 546 -13.93 -5.83 -10.33
CA LEU A 546 -13.46 -4.61 -10.97
C LEU A 546 -13.63 -3.42 -10.02
N LYS A 547 -12.55 -2.67 -9.80
CA LYS A 547 -12.53 -1.47 -8.98
C LYS A 547 -13.27 -0.31 -9.64
N GLN A 548 -13.63 0.72 -8.88
CA GLN A 548 -14.18 1.97 -9.45
C GLN A 548 -13.21 2.60 -10.47
N SER A 549 -11.90 2.46 -10.25
CA SER A 549 -10.85 2.92 -11.18
C SER A 549 -10.95 2.27 -12.56
N TYR A 550 -11.36 1.00 -12.65
CA TYR A 550 -11.50 0.30 -13.93
C TYR A 550 -12.47 1.04 -14.86
N TYR A 551 -13.65 1.40 -14.35
CA TYR A 551 -14.67 2.06 -15.16
C TYR A 551 -14.23 3.45 -15.61
N ILE A 552 -13.51 4.19 -14.75
CA ILE A 552 -12.94 5.49 -15.11
C ILE A 552 -11.91 5.34 -16.24
N MET A 553 -11.02 4.36 -16.15
CA MET A 553 -10.01 4.11 -17.19
C MET A 553 -10.63 3.58 -18.48
N LYS A 554 -11.66 2.73 -18.39
CA LYS A 554 -12.43 2.26 -19.54
C LYS A 554 -13.06 3.43 -20.31
N ASP A 555 -13.72 4.34 -19.61
CA ASP A 555 -14.34 5.52 -20.21
C ASP A 555 -13.30 6.45 -20.84
N LEU A 556 -12.11 6.56 -20.22
CA LEU A 556 -10.99 7.31 -20.78
C LEU A 556 -10.50 6.70 -22.10
N PHE A 557 -10.24 5.39 -22.13
CA PHE A 557 -9.71 4.70 -23.31
C PHE A 557 -10.72 4.58 -24.46
N HIS A 558 -12.00 4.83 -24.22
CA HIS A 558 -12.99 4.99 -25.29
C HIS A 558 -12.94 6.35 -25.99
N LYS A 559 -12.22 7.34 -25.44
CA LYS A 559 -12.05 8.65 -26.09
C LYS A 559 -10.98 8.56 -27.16
N GLU A 560 -11.20 9.27 -28.27
CA GLU A 560 -10.14 9.56 -29.24
C GLU A 560 -9.32 10.74 -28.70
N PHE A 561 -7.99 10.61 -28.74
CA PHE A 561 -7.02 11.56 -28.22
C PHE A 561 -6.24 12.26 -29.34
#